data_AF-A0A971L1K3-F1
#
_entry.id   AF-A0A971L1K3-F1
#
_cell.length_a   1.000
_cell.length_b   1.000
_cell.length_c   1.000
_cell.angle_alpha   90.00
_cell.angle_beta   90.00
_cell.angle_gamma   90.00
#
_symmetry.space_group_name_H-M   'P 1'
#
loop_
_entity.id
_entity.type
_entity.pdbx_description
1 polymer ?
#
loop_
_entity_poly.entity_id
_entity_poly.type
_entity_poly.pdbx_seq_one_letter_code
_entity_poly.pdbx_strand_id
1 'polypeptide(L)'
;MSLNLKITNDSLELQDKTLALQLNFHQSLQLLNAIDQALANLEENNNEAKANELETLEIIKYFYSSLVESLMLLGTRDRQLFLSDASPSALTCLMYLFKGKPAEQLLRDNLSQRRINQIEDELNYFKLDLNKLLDEFLLPFFTSLNHRLKEKEITLQDPKGIYFKANY
;
A
#
# COMPACT_ATOMS: atom_id res chain seq x y z
N MET A 1 12.15 -31.34 -22.70
CA MET A 1 12.54 -30.96 -21.33
C MET A 1 11.75 -31.83 -20.38
N SER A 2 12.43 -32.67 -19.60
CA SER A 2 11.84 -33.74 -18.79
C SER A 2 12.10 -33.50 -17.31
N LEU A 3 11.03 -33.45 -16.52
CA LEU A 3 11.04 -33.30 -15.06
C LEU A 3 11.70 -34.52 -14.41
N ASN A 4 12.74 -34.29 -13.61
CA ASN A 4 13.33 -35.33 -12.76
C ASN A 4 12.65 -35.31 -11.40
N LEU A 5 12.03 -36.43 -11.05
CA LEU A 5 11.39 -36.68 -9.76
C LEU A 5 12.39 -37.27 -8.79
N LYS A 6 12.56 -36.65 -7.63
CA LYS A 6 13.34 -37.21 -6.53
C LYS A 6 12.49 -37.24 -5.27
N ILE A 7 12.37 -38.41 -4.66
CA ILE A 7 11.61 -38.62 -3.42
C ILE A 7 12.63 -38.85 -2.31
N THR A 8 12.62 -37.99 -1.29
CA THR A 8 13.46 -38.14 -0.09
C THR A 8 12.69 -37.66 1.14
N ASN A 9 12.65 -38.48 2.18
CA ASN A 9 12.05 -38.22 3.50
C ASN A 9 10.67 -37.53 3.44
N ASP A 10 9.67 -38.29 2.98
CA ASP A 10 8.25 -37.92 2.89
C ASP A 10 7.91 -36.69 2.04
N SER A 11 8.82 -36.27 1.16
CA SER A 11 8.54 -35.23 0.17
C SER A 11 8.96 -35.66 -1.25
N LEU A 12 8.16 -35.22 -2.22
CA LEU A 12 8.33 -35.48 -3.64
C LEU A 12 8.75 -34.17 -4.31
N GLU A 13 10.03 -34.07 -4.65
CA GLU A 13 10.61 -32.88 -5.28
C GLU A 13 10.52 -33.01 -6.81
N LEU A 14 9.74 -32.11 -7.43
CA LEU A 14 9.70 -31.89 -8.87
C LEU A 14 10.55 -30.67 -9.20
N GLN A 15 11.67 -30.90 -9.91
CA GLN A 15 12.57 -29.83 -10.28
C GLN A 15 12.27 -29.30 -11.70
N ASP A 16 11.36 -28.33 -11.79
CA ASP A 16 11.29 -27.29 -12.84
C ASP A 16 10.28 -26.19 -12.40
N LYS A 17 10.56 -24.89 -12.68
CA LYS A 17 9.81 -23.65 -12.30
C LYS A 17 10.38 -22.80 -11.14
N THR A 18 11.52 -22.18 -11.38
CA THR A 18 12.16 -21.18 -10.52
C THR A 18 11.61 -19.76 -10.75
N LEU A 19 10.52 -19.37 -10.07
CA LEU A 19 10.37 -18.06 -9.42
C LEU A 19 9.03 -18.03 -8.64
N ALA A 20 9.07 -18.26 -7.33
CA ALA A 20 7.96 -17.95 -6.44
C ALA A 20 8.32 -16.66 -5.69
N LEU A 21 7.92 -15.51 -6.24
CA LEU A 21 8.06 -14.22 -5.56
C LEU A 21 6.94 -14.07 -4.55
N GLN A 22 7.24 -14.25 -3.26
CA GLN A 22 6.33 -13.91 -2.17
C GLN A 22 6.46 -12.41 -1.87
N LEU A 23 5.69 -11.60 -2.61
CA LEU A 23 5.60 -10.17 -2.37
C LEU A 23 4.36 -9.87 -1.53
N ASN A 24 4.52 -9.02 -0.51
CA ASN A 24 3.36 -8.40 0.13
C ASN A 24 2.76 -7.33 -0.80
N PHE A 25 1.51 -6.94 -0.56
CA PHE A 25 0.79 -6.03 -1.46
C PHE A 25 1.52 -4.70 -1.70
N HIS A 26 2.17 -4.12 -0.69
CA HIS A 26 2.94 -2.89 -0.89
C HIS A 26 4.14 -3.12 -1.83
N GLN A 27 4.85 -4.24 -1.68
CA GLN A 27 5.92 -4.62 -2.60
C GLN A 27 5.42 -4.91 -4.01
N SER A 28 4.19 -5.41 -4.16
CA SER A 28 3.55 -5.55 -5.47
C SER A 28 3.25 -4.19 -6.11
N LEU A 29 2.86 -3.18 -5.33
CA LEU A 29 2.68 -1.80 -5.83
C LEU A 29 4.02 -1.17 -6.23
N GLN A 30 5.08 -1.39 -5.45
CA GLN A 30 6.44 -0.96 -5.78
C GLN A 30 6.90 -1.61 -7.09
N LEU A 31 6.69 -2.91 -7.25
CA LEU A 31 7.04 -3.64 -8.47
C LEU A 31 6.26 -3.12 -9.68
N LEU A 32 4.95 -2.88 -9.54
CA LEU A 32 4.12 -2.35 -10.62
C LEU A 32 4.63 -0.97 -11.08
N ASN A 33 4.91 -0.07 -10.13
CA ASN A 33 5.47 1.25 -10.44
C ASN A 33 6.86 1.16 -11.10
N ALA A 34 7.72 0.25 -10.63
CA ALA A 34 9.05 0.04 -11.22
C ALA A 34 8.97 -0.51 -12.66
N ILE A 35 8.00 -1.40 -12.94
CA ILE A 35 7.74 -1.91 -14.29
C ILE A 35 7.28 -0.78 -15.21
N ASP A 36 6.33 0.05 -14.77
CA ASP A 36 5.82 1.16 -15.59
C ASP A 36 6.90 2.19 -15.90
N GLN A 37 7.76 2.51 -14.93
CA GLN A 37 8.89 3.39 -15.17
C GLN A 37 9.92 2.78 -16.12
N ALA A 38 10.20 1.48 -16.00
CA ALA A 38 11.09 0.79 -16.93
C ALA A 38 10.53 0.81 -18.36
N LEU A 39 9.22 0.61 -18.52
CA LEU A 39 8.54 0.70 -19.82
C LEU A 39 8.55 2.14 -20.36
N ALA A 40 8.26 3.13 -19.53
CA ALA A 40 8.30 4.54 -19.92
C ALA A 40 9.70 5.00 -20.36
N ASN A 41 10.76 4.48 -19.73
CA ASN A 41 12.15 4.75 -20.11
C ASN A 41 12.56 4.04 -21.42
N LEU A 42 11.88 2.96 -21.80
CA LEU A 42 12.10 2.25 -23.07
C LEU A 42 11.30 2.88 -24.22
N GLU A 43 10.18 3.52 -23.91
CA GLU A 43 9.26 4.16 -24.86
C GLU A 43 9.32 5.69 -24.72
N GLU A 44 10.44 6.30 -25.12
CA GLU A 44 10.75 7.72 -24.88
C GLU A 44 9.68 8.75 -25.35
N ASN A 45 8.61 8.40 -26.07
CA ASN A 45 7.72 9.40 -26.70
C ASN A 45 6.25 8.96 -26.99
N ASN A 46 5.61 8.10 -26.21
CA ASN A 46 4.20 7.75 -26.47
C ASN A 46 3.22 8.07 -25.34
N ASN A 47 2.00 8.47 -25.71
CA ASN A 47 0.87 8.73 -24.81
C ASN A 47 0.48 7.50 -23.97
N GLU A 48 0.92 6.30 -24.38
CA GLU A 48 0.68 5.03 -23.68
C GLU A 48 1.47 4.93 -22.36
N ALA A 49 2.72 5.42 -22.32
CA ALA A 49 3.50 5.48 -21.08
C ALA A 49 2.81 6.36 -20.00
N LYS A 50 2.20 7.48 -20.41
CA LYS A 50 1.41 8.33 -19.52
C LYS A 50 0.09 7.68 -19.09
N ALA A 51 -0.52 6.86 -19.96
CA ALA A 51 -1.72 6.12 -19.62
C ALA A 51 -1.44 5.06 -18.56
N ASN A 52 -0.33 4.33 -18.67
CA ASN A 52 0.10 3.32 -17.70
C ASN A 52 0.39 3.94 -16.33
N GLU A 53 1.10 5.08 -16.28
CA GLU A 53 1.36 5.79 -15.02
C GLU A 53 0.07 6.24 -14.31
N LEU A 54 -0.94 6.70 -15.07
CA LEU A 54 -2.25 7.04 -14.54
C LEU A 54 -3.01 5.82 -14.01
N GLU A 55 -2.95 4.69 -14.72
CA GLU A 55 -3.57 3.43 -14.27
C GLU A 55 -2.92 2.92 -12.98
N THR A 56 -1.59 2.91 -12.89
CA THR A 56 -0.87 2.52 -11.67
C THR A 56 -1.17 3.45 -10.51
N LEU A 57 -1.25 4.77 -10.75
CA LEU A 57 -1.67 5.72 -9.72
C LEU A 57 -3.09 5.43 -9.21
N GLU A 58 -4.04 5.07 -10.09
CA GLU A 58 -5.40 4.72 -9.67
C GLU A 58 -5.44 3.41 -8.88
N ILE A 59 -4.63 2.41 -9.23
CA ILE A 59 -4.49 1.16 -8.45
C ILE A 59 -3.94 1.46 -7.05
N ILE A 60 -2.90 2.30 -6.96
CA ILE A 60 -2.32 2.73 -5.69
C ILE A 60 -3.36 3.46 -4.83
N LYS A 61 -4.08 4.43 -5.41
CA LYS A 61 -5.15 5.15 -4.70
C LYS A 61 -6.24 4.20 -4.21
N TYR A 62 -6.66 3.24 -5.03
CA TYR A 62 -7.68 2.26 -4.66
C TYR A 62 -7.25 1.41 -3.46
N PHE A 63 -6.01 0.90 -3.48
CA PHE A 63 -5.46 0.12 -2.39
C PHE A 63 -5.43 0.90 -1.08
N TYR A 64 -4.83 2.10 -1.10
CA TYR A 64 -4.70 2.90 0.12
C TYR A 64 -6.06 3.42 0.61
N SER A 65 -7.03 3.70 -0.28
CA SER A 65 -8.39 4.06 0.12
C SER A 65 -9.04 2.91 0.88
N SER A 66 -8.98 1.71 0.31
CA SER A 66 -9.54 0.50 0.93
C SER A 66 -8.88 0.23 2.29
N LEU A 67 -7.56 0.43 2.38
CA LEU A 67 -6.83 0.28 3.64
C LEU A 67 -7.27 1.30 4.69
N VAL A 68 -7.41 2.57 4.32
CA VAL A 68 -7.88 3.62 5.23
C VAL A 68 -9.31 3.32 5.68
N GLU A 69 -10.19 2.90 4.79
CA GLU A 69 -11.55 2.49 5.14
C GLU A 69 -11.54 1.34 6.16
N SER A 70 -10.73 0.29 5.96
CA SER A 70 -10.53 -0.77 6.96
C SER A 70 -10.05 -0.24 8.31
N LEU A 71 -9.13 0.72 8.32
CA LEU A 71 -8.61 1.32 9.54
C LEU A 71 -9.67 2.14 10.29
N MET A 72 -10.58 2.79 9.56
CA MET A 72 -11.66 3.56 10.17
C MET A 72 -12.69 2.67 10.88
N LEU A 73 -12.79 1.40 10.50
CA LEU A 73 -13.62 0.38 11.17
C LEU A 73 -13.02 -0.13 12.49
N LEU A 74 -11.76 0.20 12.79
CA LEU A 74 -11.17 -0.13 14.09
C LEU A 74 -11.86 0.65 15.23
N GLY A 75 -11.75 0.10 16.45
CA GLY A 75 -12.17 0.81 17.65
C GLY A 75 -11.44 2.15 17.80
N THR A 76 -12.10 3.15 18.40
CA THR A 76 -11.57 4.52 18.51
C THR A 76 -10.15 4.58 19.07
N ARG A 77 -9.83 3.74 20.06
CA ARG A 77 -8.51 3.68 20.68
C ARG A 77 -7.44 3.21 19.68
N ASP A 78 -7.67 2.11 18.99
CA ASP A 78 -6.69 1.53 18.06
C ASP A 78 -6.51 2.41 16.84
N ARG A 79 -7.61 3.01 16.36
CA ARG A 79 -7.59 4.00 15.28
C ARG A 79 -6.77 5.23 15.66
N GLN A 80 -6.98 5.79 16.85
CA GLN A 80 -6.20 6.94 17.33
C GLN A 80 -4.73 6.60 17.55
N LEU A 81 -4.41 5.42 18.09
CA LEU A 81 -3.03 4.96 18.25
C LEU A 81 -2.35 4.82 16.88
N PHE A 82 -3.06 4.27 15.91
CA PHE A 82 -2.50 4.07 14.58
C PHE A 82 -2.25 5.41 13.85
N LEU A 83 -3.23 6.31 13.90
CA LEU A 83 -3.08 7.66 13.35
C LEU A 83 -2.08 8.49 14.14
N SER A 84 -1.89 8.22 15.44
CA SER A 84 -0.86 8.89 16.24
C SER A 84 0.54 8.57 15.73
N ASP A 85 0.75 7.30 15.37
CA ASP A 85 2.06 6.74 15.05
C ASP A 85 2.48 6.96 13.59
N ALA A 86 1.52 7.28 12.70
CA ALA A 86 1.80 7.63 11.31
C ALA A 86 2.64 8.92 11.22
N SER A 87 3.73 8.93 10.45
CA SER A 87 4.53 10.14 10.26
C SER A 87 3.70 11.26 9.60
N PRO A 88 4.01 12.55 9.85
CA PRO A 88 3.38 13.66 9.15
C PRO A 88 3.42 13.47 7.63
N SER A 89 4.59 13.09 7.08
CA SER A 89 4.76 12.87 5.65
C SER A 89 3.91 11.73 5.09
N ALA A 90 3.70 10.64 5.84
CA ALA A 90 2.79 9.57 5.43
C ALA A 90 1.34 10.06 5.37
N LEU A 91 0.91 10.85 6.37
CA LEU A 91 -0.42 11.44 6.39
C LEU A 91 -0.61 12.49 5.29
N THR A 92 0.41 13.30 5.02
CA THR A 92 0.48 14.22 3.87
C THR A 92 0.30 13.46 2.56
N CYS A 93 0.99 12.33 2.37
CA CYS A 93 0.82 11.48 1.19
C CYS A 93 -0.60 10.93 1.06
N LEU A 94 -1.15 10.39 2.14
CA LEU A 94 -2.51 9.82 2.14
C LEU A 94 -3.55 10.92 1.85
N MET A 95 -3.44 12.09 2.49
CA MET A 95 -4.34 13.22 2.23
C MET A 95 -4.21 13.73 0.79
N TYR A 96 -3.00 13.74 0.22
CA TYR A 96 -2.79 14.07 -1.19
C TYR A 96 -3.48 13.07 -2.12
N LEU A 97 -3.28 11.76 -1.90
CA LEU A 97 -3.85 10.69 -2.72
C LEU A 97 -5.39 10.72 -2.74
N PHE A 98 -6.00 11.16 -1.64
CA PHE A 98 -7.45 11.20 -1.47
C PHE A 98 -8.06 12.58 -1.64
N LYS A 99 -7.32 13.58 -2.13
CA LYS A 99 -7.82 14.95 -2.26
C LYS A 99 -9.19 15.00 -2.95
N GLY A 100 -10.20 15.51 -2.25
CA GLY A 100 -11.58 15.61 -2.71
C GLY A 100 -12.38 14.28 -2.69
N LYS A 101 -11.84 13.21 -2.09
CA LYS A 101 -12.50 11.91 -1.94
C LYS A 101 -12.94 11.68 -0.48
N PRO A 102 -13.93 10.79 -0.23
CA PRO A 102 -14.41 10.51 1.13
C PRO A 102 -13.32 10.06 2.13
N ALA A 103 -12.30 9.34 1.66
CA ALA A 103 -11.17 8.90 2.48
C ALA A 103 -10.35 10.08 3.07
N GLU A 104 -10.31 11.24 2.40
CA GLU A 104 -9.69 12.44 2.96
C GLU A 104 -10.47 12.94 4.19
N GLN A 105 -11.80 13.02 4.08
CA GLN A 105 -12.64 13.48 5.19
C GLN A 105 -12.54 12.54 6.39
N LEU A 106 -12.53 11.22 6.13
CA LEU A 106 -12.34 10.21 7.18
C LEU A 106 -11.03 10.39 7.95
N LEU A 107 -9.94 10.72 7.25
CA LEU A 107 -8.66 11.04 7.90
C LEU A 107 -8.76 12.33 8.72
N ARG A 108 -9.32 13.40 8.14
CA ARG A 108 -9.47 14.70 8.81
C ARG A 108 -10.27 14.59 10.11
N ASP A 109 -11.38 13.85 10.09
CA ASP A 109 -12.26 13.67 11.25
C ASP A 109 -11.58 12.93 12.42
N ASN A 110 -10.46 12.25 12.17
CA ASN A 110 -9.72 11.47 13.16
C ASN A 110 -8.35 12.08 13.52
N LEU A 111 -8.02 13.25 12.98
CA LEU A 111 -6.80 13.99 13.30
C LEU A 111 -7.11 15.23 14.12
N SER A 112 -6.16 15.66 14.95
CA SER A 112 -6.29 16.94 15.65
C SER A 112 -6.08 18.11 14.69
N GLN A 113 -6.72 19.25 14.97
CA GLN A 113 -6.57 20.46 14.13
C GLN A 113 -5.10 20.86 13.94
N ARG A 114 -4.28 20.74 14.99
CA ARG A 114 -2.84 21.01 14.91
C ARG A 114 -2.16 20.15 13.85
N ARG A 115 -2.51 18.88 13.78
CA ARG A 115 -1.91 17.92 12.86
C ARG A 115 -2.40 18.12 11.43
N ILE A 116 -3.67 18.47 11.26
CA ILE A 116 -4.23 18.88 9.97
C ILE A 116 -3.44 20.08 9.42
N ASN A 117 -3.22 21.12 10.23
CA ASN A 117 -2.45 22.30 9.81
C ASN A 117 -1.03 21.93 9.37
N GLN A 118 -0.34 21.07 10.13
CA GLN A 118 1.01 20.59 9.76
C GLN A 118 1.02 19.87 8.41
N ILE A 119 0.01 19.04 8.15
CA ILE A 119 -0.12 18.32 6.89
C ILE A 119 -0.43 19.27 5.73
N GLU A 120 -1.32 20.24 5.93
CA GLU A 120 -1.68 21.22 4.91
C GLU A 120 -0.49 22.12 4.53
N ASP A 121 0.34 22.48 5.51
CA ASP A 121 1.58 23.21 5.27
C ASP A 121 2.55 22.38 4.40
N GLU A 122 2.72 21.09 4.70
CA GLU A 122 3.55 20.18 3.90
C GLU A 122 2.98 19.93 2.49
N LEU A 123 1.67 19.81 2.35
CA LEU A 123 0.97 19.56 1.07
C LEU A 123 1.27 20.65 0.04
N ASN A 124 1.43 21.91 0.47
CA ASN A 124 1.73 23.04 -0.43
C ASN A 124 3.08 22.90 -1.14
N TYR A 125 4.00 22.12 -0.57
CA TYR A 125 5.35 21.88 -1.12
C TYR A 125 5.52 20.46 -1.65
N PHE A 126 4.50 19.62 -1.52
CA PHE A 126 4.56 18.22 -1.89
C PHE A 126 4.52 18.07 -3.43
N LYS A 127 5.64 17.63 -4.02
CA LYS A 127 5.69 17.20 -5.42
C LYS A 127 5.52 15.69 -5.48
N LEU A 128 4.60 15.24 -6.33
CA LEU A 128 4.32 13.82 -6.51
C LEU A 128 5.45 13.15 -7.28
N ASP A 129 6.30 12.43 -6.55
CA ASP A 129 7.17 11.38 -7.09
C ASP A 129 6.63 10.06 -6.52
N LEU A 130 6.15 9.19 -7.40
CA LEU A 130 5.46 7.96 -6.99
C LEU A 130 6.40 6.97 -6.29
N ASN A 131 7.68 6.92 -6.69
CA ASN A 131 8.69 6.12 -6.01
C ASN A 131 8.91 6.65 -4.60
N LYS A 132 9.13 7.96 -4.49
CA LYS A 132 9.35 8.61 -3.21
C LYS A 132 8.17 8.43 -2.27
N LEU A 133 6.96 8.52 -2.82
CA LEU A 133 5.72 8.28 -2.10
C LEU A 133 5.65 6.86 -1.54
N LEU A 134 5.93 5.84 -2.36
CA LEU A 134 5.86 4.44 -1.92
C LEU A 134 7.01 4.11 -0.96
N ASP A 135 8.24 4.45 -1.30
CA ASP A 135 9.45 3.98 -0.61
C ASP A 135 9.77 4.77 0.66
N GLU A 136 9.63 6.11 0.63
CA GLU A 136 10.03 6.94 1.77
C GLU A 136 8.86 7.19 2.72
N PHE A 137 7.67 7.44 2.17
CA PHE A 137 6.55 7.95 2.97
C PHE A 137 5.57 6.85 3.39
N LEU A 138 5.18 5.94 2.49
CA LEU A 138 4.17 4.94 2.79
C LEU A 138 4.74 3.60 3.26
N LEU A 139 5.97 3.24 2.90
CA LEU A 139 6.61 1.99 3.33
C LEU A 139 6.77 1.90 4.87
N PRO A 140 7.28 2.92 5.59
CA PRO A 140 7.41 2.83 7.05
C PRO A 140 6.05 2.66 7.73
N PHE A 141 5.04 3.40 7.23
CA PHE A 141 3.66 3.31 7.68
C PHE A 141 3.09 1.89 7.48
N PHE A 142 3.22 1.34 6.27
CA PHE A 142 2.74 0.00 5.94
C PHE A 142 3.48 -1.09 6.73
N THR A 143 4.79 -0.94 6.92
CA THR A 143 5.62 -1.88 7.70
C THR A 143 5.15 -1.95 9.15
N SER A 144 4.91 -0.79 9.76
CA SER A 144 4.37 -0.71 11.13
C SER A 144 2.98 -1.38 11.22
N LEU A 145 2.08 -1.08 10.28
CA LEU A 145 0.76 -1.71 10.22
C LEU A 145 0.85 -3.25 10.10
N ASN A 146 1.65 -3.73 9.15
CA ASN A 146 1.78 -5.15 8.85
C ASN A 146 2.39 -5.92 10.04
N HIS A 147 3.32 -5.30 10.77
CA HIS A 147 3.84 -5.86 12.01
C HIS A 147 2.71 -6.09 13.03
N ARG A 148 1.89 -5.06 13.30
CA ARG A 148 0.78 -5.16 14.26
C ARG A 148 -0.28 -6.19 13.87
N LEU A 149 -0.51 -6.36 12.57
CA LEU A 149 -1.41 -7.40 12.05
C LEU A 149 -0.84 -8.81 12.28
N LYS A 150 0.45 -9.01 12.03
CA LYS A 150 1.13 -10.30 12.25
C LYS A 150 1.17 -10.69 13.72
N GLU A 151 1.43 -9.73 14.61
CA GLU A 151 1.39 -9.91 16.06
C GLU A 151 -0.04 -10.02 16.62
N LYS A 152 -1.07 -9.93 15.76
CA LYS A 152 -2.50 -9.97 16.12
C LYS A 152 -2.92 -8.89 17.13
N GLU A 153 -2.19 -7.78 17.18
CA GLU A 153 -2.54 -6.62 18.01
C GLU A 153 -3.80 -5.92 17.49
N ILE A 154 -3.98 -5.96 16.18
CA ILE A 154 -5.14 -5.40 15.48
C ILE A 154 -5.66 -6.40 14.45
N THR A 155 -6.93 -6.27 14.08
CA THR A 155 -7.55 -7.03 12.98
C THR A 155 -8.29 -6.07 12.08
N LEU A 156 -7.87 -5.98 10.81
CA LEU A 156 -8.56 -5.18 9.81
C LEU A 156 -9.77 -5.92 9.26
N GLN A 157 -10.89 -5.22 9.15
CA GLN A 157 -12.09 -5.71 8.49
C GLN A 157 -12.08 -5.25 7.02
N ASP A 158 -12.63 -6.07 6.13
CA ASP A 158 -12.88 -5.64 4.76
C ASP A 158 -14.01 -4.59 4.75
N PRO A 159 -13.80 -3.39 4.21
CA PRO A 159 -14.78 -2.31 4.23
C PRO A 159 -16.04 -2.62 3.39
N LYS A 160 -15.94 -3.57 2.46
CA LYS A 160 -17.06 -4.05 1.63
C LYS A 160 -17.73 -5.30 2.22
N GLY A 161 -17.30 -5.77 3.39
CA GLY A 161 -17.96 -6.85 4.14
C GLY A 161 -17.68 -8.27 3.62
N ILE A 162 -16.71 -8.47 2.73
CA ILE A 162 -16.36 -9.81 2.23
C ILE A 162 -15.10 -10.32 2.93
N TYR A 163 -15.29 -11.31 3.79
CA TYR A 163 -14.23 -11.98 4.53
C TYR A 163 -13.22 -12.67 3.59
N PHE A 164 -12.02 -12.14 3.44
CA PHE A 164 -10.85 -13.01 3.23
C PHE A 164 -10.45 -13.58 4.59
N LYS A 165 -11.18 -14.60 5.05
CA LYS A 165 -10.71 -15.46 6.13
C LYS A 165 -9.43 -16.15 5.66
N ALA A 166 -8.27 -15.66 6.07
CA ALA A 166 -7.11 -16.52 6.19
C ALA A 166 -7.37 -17.45 7.38
N ASN A 167 -7.89 -18.64 7.11
CA ASN A 167 -7.82 -19.74 8.06
C ASN A 167 -6.34 -20.15 8.17
N TYR A 168 -5.70 -19.85 9.30
CA TYR A 168 -4.58 -20.61 9.85
C TYR A 168 -4.69 -20.63 11.36
#